data_AF-F0R824-F1
#
_entry.id   AF-F0R824-F1
#
_cell.length_a   1.000
_cell.length_b   1.000
_cell.length_c   1.000
_cell.angle_alpha   90.00
_cell.angle_beta   90.00
_cell.angle_gamma   90.00
#
_symmetry.space_group_name_H-M   'P 1'
#
loop_
_entity.id
_entity.type
_entity.pdbx_description
1 polymer ?
#
loop_
_entity_poly.entity_id
_entity_poly.type
_entity_poly.pdbx_seq_one_letter_code
_entity_poly.pdbx_strand_id
1 'polypeptide(L)'
;MKTNVLTQMWGIFLIMSVCLLASCSENDTPALTDPAEMYEPDLTFRGDALSLQINGTTVTDCSVYFEPVEEDSTQMMMYIMNYVPQPVKILIKTTPGEGVVTFEAVPGGFIYERQIKGTYYADTDKADGSSRRIQADCTLSAYWGTGSNEYHFLSKCLFRTAAKAGTIEWQGKEISRWDFVQEVLDKISLRIAEKITDMKLVLHEDFTFETWLKQAGQTDYELWMTARYWIDPQYTNSMSWLFTPEQCEQFCAQWLGSPLDPYGKSPFQKWGDYYELPITYWNTSNGFAWTIANPNRYTALDMFMQGKGMEGLTEEEKQEMEMFSQVLYDVEDLSDWMSWCIVLVPNTIAN
;
A
#
# COMPACT_ATOMS: atom_id res chain seq x y z
N MET A 1 -11.85 55.66 74.88
CA MET A 1 -11.92 55.54 73.41
C MET A 1 -11.61 54.09 73.04
N LYS A 2 -12.65 53.28 72.82
CA LYS A 2 -12.53 51.90 72.31
C LYS A 2 -13.23 51.89 70.96
N THR A 3 -12.47 52.17 69.91
CA THR A 3 -12.96 52.06 68.54
C THR A 3 -13.02 50.56 68.20
N ASN A 4 -14.22 50.09 67.86
CA ASN A 4 -14.56 48.69 67.64
C ASN A 4 -13.73 48.08 66.50
N VAL A 5 -12.82 47.17 66.86
CA VAL A 5 -12.12 46.26 65.92
C VAL A 5 -13.12 45.43 65.09
N LEU A 6 -14.33 45.22 65.62
CA LEU A 6 -15.40 44.52 64.91
C LEU A 6 -15.83 45.25 63.63
N THR A 7 -15.91 46.59 63.61
CA THR A 7 -16.43 47.34 62.46
C THR A 7 -15.43 47.39 61.29
N GLN A 8 -14.13 47.23 61.56
CA GLN A 8 -13.10 47.13 60.53
C GLN A 8 -13.02 45.74 59.89
N MET A 9 -13.35 44.66 60.62
CA MET A 9 -13.41 43.31 60.06
C MET A 9 -14.58 43.11 59.08
N TRP A 10 -15.73 43.73 59.34
CA TRP A 10 -16.88 43.67 58.41
C TRP A 10 -16.61 44.44 57.11
N GLY A 11 -15.87 45.55 57.16
CA GLY A 11 -15.47 46.30 55.95
C GLY A 11 -14.49 45.54 55.05
N ILE A 12 -13.56 44.80 55.65
CA ILE A 12 -12.60 43.95 54.91
C ILE A 12 -13.29 42.72 54.31
N PHE A 13 -14.24 42.10 55.02
CA PHE A 13 -15.04 41.00 54.48
C PHE A 13 -15.89 41.45 53.29
N LEU A 14 -16.53 42.62 53.35
CA LEU A 14 -17.34 43.15 52.27
C LEU A 14 -16.51 43.51 51.02
N ILE A 15 -15.31 44.09 51.20
CA ILE A 15 -14.39 44.39 50.09
C ILE A 15 -13.83 43.11 49.47
N MET A 16 -13.49 42.09 50.26
CA MET A 16 -13.08 40.77 49.72
C MET A 16 -14.23 40.07 48.97
N SER A 17 -15.48 40.20 49.43
CA SER A 17 -16.64 39.65 48.71
C SER A 17 -16.92 40.37 47.40
N VAL A 18 -16.73 41.70 47.33
CA VAL A 18 -16.84 42.46 46.07
C VAL A 18 -15.66 42.16 45.13
N CYS A 19 -14.45 41.94 45.64
CA CYS A 19 -13.31 41.52 44.82
C CYS A 19 -13.42 40.06 44.33
N LEU A 20 -14.03 39.16 45.09
CA LEU A 20 -14.34 37.78 44.66
C LEU A 20 -15.44 37.75 43.60
N LEU A 21 -16.48 38.58 43.72
CA LEU A 21 -17.55 38.70 42.72
C LEU A 21 -17.11 39.47 41.47
N ALA A 22 -16.13 40.37 41.56
CA ALA A 22 -15.53 41.05 40.41
C ALA A 22 -14.42 40.23 39.70
N SER A 23 -13.96 39.13 40.30
CA SER A 23 -13.02 38.19 39.65
C SER A 23 -13.70 37.09 38.83
N CYS A 24 -15.03 37.03 38.88
CA CYS A 24 -15.86 36.33 37.89
C CYS A 24 -16.44 37.34 36.90
N SER A 25 -15.63 38.24 36.35
CA SER A 25 -15.94 38.68 35.00
C SER A 25 -15.82 37.44 34.13
N GLU A 26 -16.88 37.08 33.41
CA GLU A 26 -16.79 36.20 32.25
C GLU A 26 -15.66 36.76 31.37
N ASN A 27 -14.45 36.26 31.58
CA ASN A 27 -13.49 36.18 30.51
C ASN A 27 -14.18 35.20 29.57
N ASP A 28 -14.89 35.74 28.58
CA ASP A 28 -15.26 35.07 27.34
C ASP A 28 -13.97 34.51 26.75
N THR A 29 -13.50 33.42 27.35
CA THR A 29 -12.45 32.59 26.81
C THR A 29 -13.17 31.92 25.67
N PRO A 30 -12.77 32.18 24.41
CA PRO A 30 -13.48 31.62 23.28
C PRO A 30 -13.59 30.12 23.48
N ALA A 31 -14.80 29.59 23.34
CA ALA A 31 -15.03 28.16 23.49
C ALA A 31 -14.16 27.43 22.46
N LEU A 32 -13.26 26.59 22.96
CA LEU A 32 -12.42 25.77 22.09
C LEU A 32 -13.31 24.70 21.43
N THR A 33 -13.06 24.47 20.14
CA THR A 33 -13.75 23.42 19.39
C THR A 33 -13.37 22.05 19.95
N ASP A 34 -14.39 21.22 20.24
CA ASP A 34 -14.18 19.87 20.75
C ASP A 34 -13.69 18.96 19.62
N PRO A 35 -12.52 18.30 19.74
CA PRO A 35 -12.08 17.30 18.78
C PRO A 35 -13.12 16.19 18.54
N ALA A 36 -14.02 15.92 19.49
CA ALA A 36 -15.10 14.95 19.33
C ALA A 36 -16.01 15.20 18.12
N GLU A 37 -16.12 16.45 17.67
CA GLU A 37 -16.85 16.81 16.45
C GLU A 37 -16.28 16.16 15.18
N MET A 38 -14.99 15.78 15.18
CA MET A 38 -14.32 15.17 14.02
C MET A 38 -14.72 13.71 13.76
N TYR A 39 -15.30 13.02 14.74
CA TYR A 39 -15.66 11.59 14.65
C TYR A 39 -17.14 11.33 15.00
N GLU A 40 -18.02 12.31 14.79
CA GLU A 40 -19.46 12.08 14.90
C GLU A 40 -19.91 10.88 14.04
N PRO A 41 -20.94 10.13 14.47
CA PRO A 41 -21.44 8.98 13.70
C PRO A 41 -21.72 9.34 12.24
N ASP A 42 -21.26 8.48 11.32
CA ASP A 42 -21.39 8.63 9.87
C ASP A 42 -20.69 9.86 9.24
N LEU A 43 -19.86 10.57 10.00
CA LEU A 43 -19.10 11.70 9.47
C LEU A 43 -17.94 11.23 8.59
N THR A 44 -17.92 11.69 7.34
CA THR A 44 -16.84 11.42 6.39
C THR A 44 -16.64 12.62 5.47
N PHE A 45 -15.40 13.10 5.39
CA PHE A 45 -15.00 14.25 4.58
C PHE A 45 -14.63 13.80 3.17
N ARG A 46 -15.22 14.41 2.15
CA ARG A 46 -15.01 14.12 0.72
C ARG A 46 -15.44 15.32 -0.13
N GLY A 47 -14.99 15.38 -1.39
CA GLY A 47 -15.31 16.49 -2.29
C GLY A 47 -14.92 17.83 -1.68
N ASP A 48 -15.79 18.83 -1.74
CA ASP A 48 -15.52 20.19 -1.25
C ASP A 48 -15.23 20.29 0.26
N ALA A 49 -15.61 19.26 1.04
CA ALA A 49 -15.32 19.19 2.48
C ALA A 49 -13.91 18.65 2.79
N LEU A 50 -13.13 18.27 1.77
CA LEU A 50 -11.79 17.71 1.92
C LEU A 50 -10.80 18.36 0.96
N SER A 51 -9.78 19.01 1.52
CA SER A 51 -8.59 19.46 0.79
C SER A 51 -7.39 18.67 1.30
N LEU A 52 -6.98 17.65 0.57
CA LEU A 52 -5.86 16.78 0.93
C LEU A 52 -4.73 16.90 -0.10
N GLN A 53 -3.51 17.14 0.38
CA GLN A 53 -2.29 16.97 -0.41
C GLN A 53 -1.48 15.80 0.12
N ILE A 54 -1.00 14.94 -0.78
CA ILE A 54 -0.08 13.85 -0.44
C ILE A 54 1.16 13.99 -1.32
N ASN A 55 2.34 14.07 -0.70
CA ASN A 55 3.63 14.25 -1.39
C ASN A 55 3.61 15.43 -2.38
N GLY A 56 2.96 16.54 -2.01
CA GLY A 56 2.83 17.74 -2.84
C GLY A 56 1.80 17.65 -3.97
N THR A 57 1.05 16.55 -4.07
CA THR A 57 -0.01 16.36 -5.08
C THR A 57 -1.38 16.43 -4.44
N THR A 58 -2.29 17.23 -5.00
CA THR A 58 -3.70 17.29 -4.56
C THR A 58 -4.41 15.97 -4.88
N VAL A 59 -5.08 15.39 -3.89
CA VAL A 59 -5.85 14.14 -4.03
C VAL A 59 -7.34 14.46 -3.97
N THR A 60 -8.07 14.15 -5.05
CA THR A 60 -9.48 14.57 -5.21
C THR A 60 -10.50 13.43 -5.10
N ASP A 61 -10.09 12.19 -5.33
CA ASP A 61 -10.97 11.00 -5.24
C ASP A 61 -10.65 10.18 -3.99
N CYS A 62 -10.75 10.81 -2.82
CA CYS A 62 -10.52 10.16 -1.55
C CYS A 62 -11.55 10.64 -0.51
N SER A 63 -11.65 9.90 0.58
CA SER A 63 -12.42 10.33 1.74
C SER A 63 -11.65 10.13 3.03
N VAL A 64 -11.88 11.02 3.99
CA VAL A 64 -11.25 10.97 5.31
C VAL A 64 -12.30 10.82 6.39
N TYR A 65 -12.06 9.94 7.34
CA TYR A 65 -12.83 9.88 8.60
C TYR A 65 -11.90 9.64 9.78
N PHE A 66 -12.42 9.87 10.98
CA PHE A 66 -11.65 9.75 12.23
C PHE A 66 -12.35 8.77 13.17
N GLU A 67 -11.55 8.05 13.96
CA GLU A 67 -12.04 7.23 15.07
C GLU A 67 -11.30 7.64 16.36
N PRO A 68 -11.99 7.63 17.52
CA PRO A 68 -11.36 7.91 18.80
C PRO A 68 -10.40 6.79 19.21
N VAL A 69 -9.37 7.13 19.97
CA VAL A 69 -8.51 6.17 20.67
C VAL A 69 -9.01 6.04 22.11
N GLU A 70 -9.43 4.84 22.51
CA GLU A 70 -10.12 4.60 23.80
C GLU A 70 -9.35 5.09 25.04
N GLU A 71 -8.01 5.10 24.97
CA GLU A 71 -7.14 5.40 26.11
C GLU A 71 -6.58 6.85 26.11
N ASP A 72 -6.75 7.62 25.04
CA ASP A 72 -6.21 8.99 24.92
C ASP A 72 -7.12 9.90 24.08
N SER A 73 -7.88 10.77 24.74
CA SER A 73 -8.80 11.72 24.09
C SER A 73 -8.10 12.83 23.30
N THR A 74 -6.77 12.96 23.41
CA THR A 74 -5.97 13.88 22.59
C THR A 74 -5.47 13.23 21.30
N GLN A 75 -5.77 11.93 21.11
CA GLN A 75 -5.36 11.16 19.94
C GLN A 75 -6.55 10.56 19.20
N MET A 76 -6.38 10.42 17.88
CA MET A 76 -7.38 9.83 16.99
C MET A 76 -6.70 9.02 15.89
N MET A 77 -7.40 8.02 15.37
CA MET A 77 -7.02 7.37 14.14
C MET A 77 -7.66 8.10 12.96
N MET A 78 -6.84 8.70 12.09
CA MET A 78 -7.25 9.24 10.80
C MET A 78 -7.19 8.12 9.76
N TYR A 79 -8.26 7.96 8.98
CA TYR A 79 -8.33 7.00 7.87
C TYR A 79 -8.45 7.75 6.56
N ILE A 80 -7.51 7.55 5.64
CA ILE A 80 -7.61 8.02 4.25
C ILE A 80 -8.06 6.83 3.39
N MET A 81 -9.28 6.90 2.88
CA MET A 81 -9.91 5.89 2.04
C MET A 81 -9.74 6.24 0.56
N ASN A 82 -9.74 5.23 -0.30
CA ASN A 82 -9.70 5.33 -1.77
C ASN A 82 -8.46 6.04 -2.35
N TYR A 83 -7.48 6.44 -1.54
CA TYR A 83 -6.16 6.87 -2.06
C TYR A 83 -5.33 5.70 -2.60
N VAL A 84 -5.47 4.53 -1.98
CA VAL A 84 -4.88 3.22 -2.32
C VAL A 84 -5.88 2.12 -1.95
N PRO A 85 -5.74 0.87 -2.44
CA PRO A 85 -6.73 -0.18 -2.21
C PRO A 85 -7.08 -0.42 -0.74
N GLN A 86 -6.07 -0.30 0.14
CA GLN A 86 -6.26 -0.39 1.57
C GLN A 86 -6.24 0.98 2.24
N PRO A 87 -7.07 1.21 3.28
CA PRO A 87 -7.07 2.48 4.00
C PRO A 87 -5.71 2.85 4.57
N VAL A 88 -5.29 4.10 4.37
CA VAL A 88 -4.13 4.66 5.08
C VAL A 88 -4.58 5.03 6.49
N LYS A 89 -4.11 4.29 7.49
CA LYS A 89 -4.46 4.51 8.90
C LYS A 89 -3.36 5.29 9.60
N ILE A 90 -3.64 6.44 10.21
CA ILE A 90 -2.63 7.35 10.73
C ILE A 90 -3.04 7.84 12.11
N LEU A 91 -2.22 7.54 13.12
CA LEU A 91 -2.41 8.07 14.46
C LEU A 91 -2.05 9.55 14.48
N ILE A 92 -3.00 10.38 14.88
CA ILE A 92 -2.84 11.83 14.97
C ILE A 92 -3.05 12.30 16.41
N LYS A 93 -2.39 13.39 16.76
CA LYS A 93 -2.63 14.16 17.96
C LYS A 93 -3.39 15.43 17.60
N THR A 94 -4.42 15.75 18.37
CA THR A 94 -5.26 16.93 18.16
C THR A 94 -4.91 18.04 19.15
N THR A 95 -5.07 19.28 18.70
CA THR A 95 -4.94 20.49 19.53
C THR A 95 -6.16 21.38 19.26
N PRO A 96 -7.08 21.50 20.25
CA PRO A 96 -8.25 22.37 20.17
C PRO A 96 -7.87 23.84 19.98
N GLY A 97 -8.59 24.54 19.10
CA GLY A 97 -8.50 25.98 18.89
C GLY A 97 -9.90 26.62 18.82
N GLU A 98 -9.96 27.94 18.63
CA GLU A 98 -11.23 28.64 18.44
C GLU A 98 -11.76 28.40 17.01
N GLY A 99 -12.90 27.70 16.89
CA GLY A 99 -13.53 27.37 15.60
C GLY A 99 -12.78 26.32 14.76
N VAL A 100 -11.66 25.79 15.26
CA VAL A 100 -10.81 24.84 14.54
C VAL A 100 -10.20 23.80 15.47
N VAL A 101 -9.82 22.66 14.91
CA VAL A 101 -8.94 21.68 15.56
C VAL A 101 -7.75 21.43 14.65
N THR A 102 -6.55 21.75 15.13
CA THR A 102 -5.31 21.39 14.41
C THR A 102 -4.88 19.99 14.79
N PHE A 103 -4.29 19.25 13.85
CA PHE A 103 -3.79 17.91 14.12
C PHE A 103 -2.47 17.66 13.42
N GLU A 104 -1.65 16.81 14.04
CA GLU A 104 -0.38 16.35 13.50
C GLU A 104 -0.19 14.85 13.72
N ALA A 105 0.58 14.21 12.84
CA ALA A 105 0.91 12.79 13.00
C ALA A 105 1.72 12.55 14.28
N VAL A 106 1.35 11.51 15.04
CA VAL A 106 2.18 11.01 16.14
C VAL A 106 3.32 10.18 15.55
N PRO A 107 4.58 10.44 15.91
CA PRO A 107 5.70 9.59 15.50
C PRO A 107 5.49 8.15 15.99
N GLY A 108 5.49 7.17 15.08
CA GLY A 108 5.18 5.78 15.44
C GLY A 108 5.61 4.77 14.37
N GLY A 109 5.87 3.53 14.82
CA GLY A 109 6.50 2.44 14.07
C GLY A 109 5.64 1.76 13.00
N PHE A 110 4.94 2.53 12.18
CA PHE A 110 4.31 2.00 10.96
C PHE A 110 5.37 1.82 9.86
N ILE A 111 5.06 1.00 8.85
CA ILE A 111 5.93 0.70 7.70
C ILE A 111 6.27 1.90 6.79
N TYR A 112 5.73 3.10 7.10
CA TYR A 112 5.92 4.34 6.35
C TYR A 112 6.26 5.48 7.30
N GLU A 113 7.16 6.37 6.88
CA GLU A 113 7.27 7.68 7.53
C GLU A 113 6.05 8.52 7.16
N ARG A 114 5.46 9.16 8.17
CA ARG A 114 4.23 9.94 8.04
C ARG A 114 4.46 11.29 8.70
N GLN A 115 4.49 12.32 7.89
CA GLN A 115 4.36 13.69 8.38
C GLN A 115 3.00 14.18 7.93
N ILE A 116 2.14 14.50 8.88
CA ILE A 116 0.83 15.09 8.58
C ILE A 116 0.68 16.32 9.42
N LYS A 117 0.21 17.38 8.79
CA LYS A 117 -0.32 18.56 9.45
C LYS A 117 -1.64 18.88 8.81
N GLY A 118 -2.65 19.10 9.64
CA GLY A 118 -3.96 19.44 9.14
C GLY A 118 -4.77 20.27 10.12
N THR A 119 -5.91 20.71 9.62
CA THR A 119 -6.86 21.57 10.32
C THR A 119 -8.26 21.13 9.95
N TYR A 120 -9.02 20.78 10.97
CA TYR A 120 -10.47 20.71 10.92
C TYR A 120 -11.03 22.10 11.19
N TYR A 121 -12.00 22.51 10.38
CA TYR A 121 -12.76 23.73 10.58
C TYR A 121 -14.18 23.31 10.98
N ALA A 122 -14.60 23.72 12.17
CA ALA A 122 -15.96 23.50 12.64
C ALA A 122 -16.96 24.35 11.86
N ASP A 123 -18.23 23.96 11.92
CA ASP A 123 -19.31 24.77 11.36
C ASP A 123 -19.48 26.03 12.23
N THR A 124 -18.99 27.16 11.73
CA THR A 124 -19.24 28.48 12.33
C THR A 124 -20.55 29.00 11.75
N ASP A 125 -21.59 29.13 12.59
CA ASP A 125 -22.92 29.70 12.32
C ASP A 125 -23.18 30.24 10.89
N LYS A 126 -23.80 29.41 10.02
CA LYS A 126 -24.79 29.62 8.93
C LYS A 126 -24.84 30.91 8.06
N ALA A 127 -24.10 31.97 8.33
CA ALA A 127 -24.23 33.26 7.63
C ALA A 127 -23.20 33.43 6.50
N ASP A 128 -22.05 32.76 6.62
CA ASP A 128 -20.96 32.67 5.64
C ASP A 128 -20.91 31.31 4.92
N GLY A 129 -21.65 30.31 5.41
CA GLY A 129 -21.98 29.09 4.67
C GLY A 129 -20.83 28.09 4.52
N SER A 130 -19.78 28.18 5.33
CA SER A 130 -18.71 27.18 5.32
C SER A 130 -19.13 25.92 6.06
N SER A 131 -19.46 24.86 5.31
CA SER A 131 -19.63 23.50 5.84
C SER A 131 -18.33 23.01 6.51
N ARG A 132 -18.47 22.15 7.53
CA ARG A 132 -17.36 21.42 8.16
C ARG A 132 -16.38 20.90 7.11
N ARG A 133 -15.08 21.15 7.29
CA ARG A 133 -14.06 20.79 6.30
C ARG A 133 -12.74 20.38 6.94
N ILE A 134 -12.00 19.53 6.23
CA ILE A 134 -10.64 19.15 6.55
C ILE A 134 -9.70 19.73 5.50
N GLN A 135 -8.62 20.35 5.96
CA GLN A 135 -7.45 20.65 5.14
C GLN A 135 -6.25 19.93 5.73
N ALA A 136 -5.53 19.14 4.94
CA ALA A 136 -4.35 18.42 5.40
C ALA A 136 -3.26 18.33 4.33
N ASP A 137 -2.02 18.49 4.77
CA ASP A 137 -0.82 18.23 3.99
C ASP A 137 -0.10 17.02 4.59
N CYS A 138 0.05 15.99 3.76
CA CYS A 138 0.64 14.72 4.12
C CYS A 138 1.92 14.48 3.32
N THR A 139 2.98 14.06 3.99
CA THR A 139 4.14 13.41 3.38
C THR A 139 4.16 11.96 3.84
N LEU A 140 4.06 11.06 2.87
CA LEU A 140 4.13 9.62 3.05
C LEU A 140 5.40 9.14 2.34
N SER A 141 6.29 8.48 3.08
CA SER A 141 7.49 7.86 2.49
C SER A 141 7.55 6.38 2.87
N ALA A 142 7.80 5.53 1.87
CA ALA A 142 8.07 4.11 2.08
C ALA A 142 9.48 3.93 2.69
N TYR A 143 9.56 3.42 3.91
CA TYR A 143 10.84 3.09 4.54
C TYR A 143 11.35 1.69 4.13
N TRP A 144 10.45 0.81 3.68
CA TRP A 144 10.73 -0.59 3.41
C TRP A 144 10.70 -0.92 1.92
N GLY A 145 11.71 -1.66 1.46
CA GLY A 145 11.78 -2.21 0.10
C GLY A 145 12.32 -1.24 -0.95
N THR A 146 12.65 0.00 -0.61
CA THR A 146 13.23 0.98 -1.53
C THR A 146 14.63 0.59 -1.98
N GLY A 147 14.96 0.89 -3.23
CA GLY A 147 16.26 0.56 -3.83
C GLY A 147 16.14 -0.17 -5.15
N SER A 148 17.30 -0.44 -5.75
CA SER A 148 17.43 -1.08 -7.05
C SER A 148 17.67 -2.58 -6.89
N ASN A 149 16.86 -3.39 -7.58
CA ASN A 149 16.95 -4.85 -7.56
C ASN A 149 17.06 -5.37 -8.99
N GLU A 150 18.06 -6.19 -9.26
CA GLU A 150 18.36 -6.72 -10.61
C GLU A 150 18.09 -8.22 -10.68
N TYR A 151 17.40 -8.63 -11.74
CA TYR A 151 16.98 -9.99 -12.02
C TYR A 151 17.60 -10.42 -13.35
N HIS A 152 18.59 -11.30 -13.26
CA HIS A 152 19.38 -11.75 -14.40
C HIS A 152 18.84 -13.09 -14.92
N PHE A 153 18.12 -13.07 -16.05
CA PHE A 153 17.43 -14.26 -16.59
C PHE A 153 18.40 -15.34 -17.08
N LEU A 154 19.56 -14.95 -17.61
CA LEU A 154 20.64 -15.90 -17.98
C LEU A 154 21.20 -16.64 -16.76
N SER A 155 21.15 -16.01 -15.59
CA SER A 155 21.56 -16.59 -14.31
C SER A 155 20.41 -17.28 -13.57
N LYS A 156 19.29 -17.57 -14.26
CA LYS A 156 18.13 -18.32 -13.75
C LYS A 156 17.54 -17.72 -12.47
N CYS A 157 16.97 -16.52 -12.57
CA CYS A 157 16.40 -15.77 -11.44
C CYS A 157 14.99 -16.25 -10.99
N LEU A 158 14.45 -17.32 -11.58
CA LEU A 158 13.13 -17.87 -11.25
C LEU A 158 13.27 -19.10 -10.34
N PHE A 159 12.62 -19.07 -9.17
CA PHE A 159 12.72 -20.12 -8.17
C PHE A 159 11.37 -20.53 -7.60
N ARG A 160 11.18 -21.84 -7.41
CA ARG A 160 10.14 -22.39 -6.53
C ARG A 160 10.52 -22.25 -5.05
N THR A 161 9.58 -21.85 -4.18
CA THR A 161 9.81 -21.71 -2.72
C THR A 161 8.82 -22.44 -1.81
N ALA A 162 7.66 -22.83 -2.33
CA ALA A 162 6.65 -23.62 -1.61
C ALA A 162 6.08 -24.68 -2.54
N ALA A 163 5.71 -25.85 -1.99
CA ALA A 163 5.09 -26.96 -2.72
C ALA A 163 4.74 -28.14 -1.81
N LYS A 164 3.88 -29.03 -2.32
CA LYS A 164 3.69 -30.37 -1.76
C LYS A 164 4.84 -31.30 -2.19
N ALA A 165 5.36 -32.09 -1.26
CA ALA A 165 6.33 -33.15 -1.57
C ALA A 165 5.68 -34.23 -2.47
N GLY A 166 6.48 -34.88 -3.31
CA GLY A 166 6.01 -35.98 -4.16
C GLY A 166 6.77 -36.09 -5.47
N THR A 167 6.34 -37.05 -6.28
CA THR A 167 6.92 -37.39 -7.59
C THR A 167 5.86 -37.29 -8.68
N ILE A 168 6.30 -37.33 -9.93
CA ILE A 168 5.49 -37.53 -11.13
C ILE A 168 6.17 -38.55 -12.05
N GLU A 169 5.39 -39.19 -12.92
CA GLU A 169 5.93 -39.94 -14.05
C GLU A 169 6.06 -39.00 -15.25
N TRP A 170 7.28 -38.79 -15.72
CA TRP A 170 7.59 -37.98 -16.89
C TRP A 170 8.54 -38.72 -17.81
N GLN A 171 8.15 -38.88 -19.08
CA GLN A 171 8.92 -39.61 -20.10
C GLN A 171 9.38 -41.02 -19.64
N GLY A 172 8.52 -41.72 -18.90
CA GLY A 172 8.78 -43.08 -18.38
C GLY A 172 9.74 -43.14 -17.19
N LYS A 173 10.00 -42.01 -16.51
CA LYS A 173 10.81 -41.94 -15.29
C LYS A 173 10.02 -41.29 -14.16
N GLU A 174 10.20 -41.81 -12.96
CA GLU A 174 9.71 -41.15 -11.75
C GLU A 174 10.70 -40.05 -11.35
N ILE A 175 10.21 -38.81 -11.29
CA ILE A 175 11.02 -37.63 -10.95
C ILE A 175 10.36 -36.81 -9.83
N SER A 176 11.18 -36.14 -9.02
CA SER A 176 10.70 -35.21 -8.00
C SER A 176 9.94 -34.05 -8.64
N ARG A 177 8.77 -33.72 -8.08
CA ARG A 177 8.00 -32.54 -8.50
C ARG A 177 8.81 -31.26 -8.38
N TRP A 178 9.59 -31.14 -7.30
CA TRP A 178 10.42 -29.96 -7.04
C TRP A 178 11.51 -29.77 -8.08
N ASP A 179 12.15 -30.87 -8.48
CA ASP A 179 13.23 -30.83 -9.47
C ASP A 179 12.66 -30.55 -10.86
N PHE A 180 11.54 -31.20 -11.20
CA PHE A 180 10.82 -30.95 -12.45
C PHE A 180 10.41 -29.49 -12.59
N VAL A 181 9.73 -28.93 -11.58
CA VAL A 181 9.30 -27.52 -11.60
C VAL A 181 10.49 -26.57 -11.74
N GLN A 182 11.60 -26.80 -11.02
CA GLN A 182 12.78 -25.96 -11.17
C GLN A 182 13.42 -26.07 -12.56
N GLU A 183 13.50 -27.28 -13.12
CA GLU A 183 14.06 -27.47 -14.46
C GLU A 183 13.26 -26.72 -15.53
N VAL A 184 11.93 -26.75 -15.44
CA VAL A 184 11.06 -26.00 -16.35
C VAL A 184 11.21 -24.49 -16.13
N LEU A 185 11.30 -24.00 -14.89
CA LEU A 185 11.57 -22.59 -14.59
C LEU A 185 12.91 -22.11 -15.15
N ASP A 186 13.94 -22.95 -15.09
CA ASP A 186 15.25 -22.66 -15.69
C ASP A 186 15.13 -22.50 -17.21
N LYS A 187 14.37 -23.38 -17.89
CA LYS A 187 14.11 -23.28 -19.34
C LYS A 187 13.31 -22.02 -19.68
N ILE A 188 12.28 -21.69 -18.89
CA ILE A 188 11.51 -20.45 -19.05
C ILE A 188 12.43 -19.23 -18.91
N SER A 189 13.28 -19.19 -17.89
CA SER A 189 14.23 -18.10 -17.66
C SER A 189 15.17 -17.91 -18.85
N LEU A 190 15.74 -19.00 -19.38
CA LEU A 190 16.61 -18.94 -20.56
C LEU A 190 15.88 -18.47 -21.82
N ARG A 191 14.60 -18.86 -22.00
CA ARG A 191 13.80 -18.41 -23.14
C ARG A 191 13.46 -16.93 -23.06
N ILE A 192 13.14 -16.42 -21.86
CA ILE A 192 12.98 -14.97 -21.64
C ILE A 192 14.28 -14.25 -22.03
N ALA A 193 15.43 -14.81 -21.63
CA ALA A 193 16.76 -14.27 -21.91
C ALA A 193 17.11 -14.15 -23.40
N GLU A 194 16.42 -14.87 -24.30
CA GLU A 194 16.60 -14.70 -25.75
C GLU A 194 16.17 -13.31 -26.24
N LYS A 195 15.26 -12.65 -25.52
CA LYS A 195 14.75 -11.30 -25.82
C LYS A 195 15.15 -10.29 -24.77
N ILE A 196 15.05 -10.63 -23.48
CA ILE A 196 15.31 -9.75 -22.34
C ILE A 196 16.26 -10.44 -21.39
N THR A 197 17.51 -9.98 -21.34
CA THR A 197 18.55 -10.61 -20.51
C THR A 197 18.41 -10.25 -19.03
N ASP A 198 17.92 -9.03 -18.75
CA ASP A 198 17.87 -8.48 -17.40
C ASP A 198 16.62 -7.62 -17.19
N MET A 199 16.09 -7.66 -15.97
CA MET A 199 15.09 -6.72 -15.49
C MET A 199 15.63 -6.04 -14.23
N LYS A 200 15.48 -4.72 -14.14
CA LYS A 200 15.81 -3.95 -12.94
C LYS A 200 14.56 -3.26 -12.42
N LEU A 201 14.24 -3.51 -11.15
CA LEU A 201 13.12 -2.90 -10.44
C LEU A 201 13.67 -1.89 -9.42
N VAL A 202 13.27 -0.63 -9.56
CA VAL A 202 13.63 0.46 -8.64
C VAL A 202 12.39 0.88 -7.88
N LEU A 203 12.36 0.65 -6.57
CA LEU A 203 11.28 1.08 -5.68
C LEU A 203 11.66 2.42 -5.04
N HIS A 204 10.80 3.43 -5.18
CA HIS A 204 11.02 4.78 -4.68
C HIS A 204 10.21 5.05 -3.41
N GLU A 205 10.74 5.91 -2.56
CA GLU A 205 10.11 6.34 -1.30
C GLU A 205 8.71 6.95 -1.51
N ASP A 206 8.43 7.54 -2.66
CA ASP A 206 7.17 8.20 -2.99
C ASP A 206 6.05 7.25 -3.47
N PHE A 207 6.24 5.93 -3.28
CA PHE A 207 5.32 4.88 -3.71
C PHE A 207 5.22 4.68 -5.22
N THR A 208 6.21 5.17 -5.97
CA THR A 208 6.39 4.82 -7.38
C THR A 208 7.47 3.75 -7.54
N PHE A 209 7.39 2.99 -8.62
CA PHE A 209 8.45 2.09 -9.02
C PHE A 209 8.71 2.17 -10.50
N GLU A 210 9.95 1.95 -10.87
CA GLU A 210 10.38 1.86 -12.25
C GLU A 210 10.84 0.45 -12.57
N THR A 211 10.35 -0.08 -13.67
CA THR A 211 10.85 -1.32 -14.26
C THR A 211 11.66 -0.97 -15.50
N TRP A 212 12.91 -1.38 -15.51
CA TRP A 212 13.85 -1.21 -16.60
C TRP A 212 14.18 -2.58 -17.19
N LEU A 213 14.27 -2.66 -18.52
CA LEU A 213 14.59 -3.90 -19.22
C LEU A 213 15.88 -3.73 -20.00
N LYS A 214 16.67 -4.80 -20.06
CA LYS A 214 17.82 -4.91 -20.95
C LYS A 214 17.50 -5.95 -22.01
N GLN A 215 17.38 -5.51 -23.26
CA GLN A 215 17.14 -6.44 -24.36
C GLN A 215 18.41 -7.20 -24.72
N ALA A 216 18.26 -8.41 -25.28
CA ALA A 216 19.38 -9.20 -25.77
C ALA A 216 20.19 -8.42 -26.81
N GLY A 217 21.50 -8.32 -26.58
CA GLY A 217 22.43 -7.55 -27.42
C GLY A 217 22.55 -6.06 -27.04
N GLN A 218 21.77 -5.55 -26.09
CA GLN A 218 21.94 -4.20 -25.55
C GLN A 218 22.95 -4.18 -24.40
N THR A 219 23.64 -3.04 -24.24
CA THR A 219 24.61 -2.83 -23.15
C THR A 219 23.99 -2.13 -21.95
N ASP A 220 22.97 -1.29 -22.17
CA ASP A 220 22.33 -0.46 -21.16
C ASP A 220 20.89 -0.89 -20.90
N TYR A 221 20.37 -0.51 -19.73
CA TYR A 221 18.96 -0.67 -19.38
C TYR A 221 18.11 0.44 -20.00
N GLU A 222 16.93 0.10 -20.51
CA GLU A 222 15.92 1.04 -21.00
C GLU A 222 14.71 1.04 -20.07
N LEU A 223 14.17 2.22 -19.76
CA LEU A 223 12.96 2.35 -18.95
C LEU A 223 11.79 1.75 -19.71
N TRP A 224 11.13 0.77 -19.10
CA TRP A 224 9.96 0.11 -19.70
C TRP A 224 8.66 0.66 -19.11
N MET A 225 8.61 0.87 -17.80
CA MET A 225 7.39 1.31 -17.12
C MET A 225 7.69 2.03 -15.81
N THR A 226 6.89 3.06 -15.49
CA THR A 226 6.81 3.67 -14.17
C THR A 226 5.39 3.50 -13.65
N ALA A 227 5.21 2.82 -12.52
CA ALA A 227 3.89 2.53 -11.94
C ALA A 227 3.90 2.83 -10.43
N ARG A 228 2.75 2.66 -9.77
CA ARG A 228 2.62 2.91 -8.33
C ARG A 228 2.56 1.60 -7.57
N TYR A 229 3.01 1.59 -6.33
CA TYR A 229 2.84 0.46 -5.44
C TYR A 229 2.31 0.90 -4.08
N TRP A 230 1.79 -0.04 -3.32
CA TRP A 230 1.39 0.19 -1.93
C TRP A 230 1.72 -1.04 -1.11
N ILE A 231 2.27 -0.89 0.09
CA ILE A 231 2.52 -2.02 0.98
C ILE A 231 1.29 -2.21 1.88
N ASP A 232 0.91 -3.43 2.19
CA ASP A 232 -0.15 -3.62 3.18
C ASP A 232 0.43 -3.44 4.59
N PRO A 233 0.01 -2.45 5.39
CA PRO A 233 0.48 -2.31 6.76
C PRO A 233 0.02 -3.44 7.69
N GLN A 234 -0.96 -4.25 7.28
CA GLN A 234 -1.49 -5.36 8.08
C GLN A 234 -0.69 -6.65 7.88
N TYR A 235 -0.04 -6.83 6.73
CA TYR A 235 0.68 -8.06 6.37
C TYR A 235 2.11 -7.76 5.95
N THR A 236 3.07 -8.39 6.63
CA THR A 236 4.51 -8.08 6.50
C THR A 236 5.15 -8.40 5.14
N ASN A 237 4.43 -9.10 4.26
CA ASN A 237 4.90 -9.58 2.96
C ASN A 237 3.90 -9.32 1.82
N SER A 238 2.96 -8.38 1.99
CA SER A 238 1.93 -8.07 1.00
C SER A 238 2.13 -6.67 0.42
N MET A 239 2.04 -6.57 -0.91
CA MET A 239 2.14 -5.33 -1.66
C MET A 239 1.13 -5.35 -2.81
N SER A 240 0.59 -4.20 -3.16
CA SER A 240 -0.27 -4.00 -4.33
C SER A 240 0.53 -3.22 -5.36
N TRP A 241 0.65 -3.74 -6.59
CA TRP A 241 1.12 -2.95 -7.73
C TRP A 241 -0.09 -2.37 -8.45
N LEU A 242 -0.06 -1.07 -8.70
CA LEU A 242 -1.17 -0.30 -9.23
C LEU A 242 -0.82 0.18 -10.63
N PHE A 243 -1.56 -0.32 -11.61
CA PHE A 243 -1.35 -0.02 -13.02
C PHE A 243 -2.52 0.80 -13.55
N THR A 244 -2.23 1.78 -14.41
CA THR A 244 -3.26 2.34 -15.31
C THR A 244 -3.74 1.27 -16.30
N PRO A 245 -4.88 1.48 -16.99
CA PRO A 245 -5.36 0.54 -18.01
C PRO A 245 -4.28 0.21 -19.06
N GLU A 246 -3.58 1.22 -19.56
CA GLU A 246 -2.53 1.06 -20.59
C GLU A 246 -1.33 0.27 -20.05
N GLN A 247 -0.94 0.52 -18.79
CA GLN A 247 0.17 -0.21 -18.17
C GLN A 247 -0.20 -1.66 -17.88
N CYS A 248 -1.45 -1.94 -17.51
CA CYS A 248 -1.96 -3.30 -17.34
C CYS A 248 -1.89 -4.06 -18.67
N GLU A 249 -2.33 -3.45 -19.78
CA GLU A 249 -2.22 -4.03 -21.11
C GLU A 249 -0.76 -4.29 -21.52
N GLN A 250 0.13 -3.31 -21.26
CA GLN A 250 1.57 -3.44 -21.53
C GLN A 250 2.20 -4.58 -20.73
N PHE A 251 1.85 -4.72 -19.43
CA PHE A 251 2.33 -5.81 -18.59
C PHE A 251 1.87 -7.17 -19.12
N CYS A 252 0.57 -7.31 -19.40
CA CYS A 252 0.01 -8.52 -19.97
C CYS A 252 0.69 -8.87 -21.29
N ALA A 253 0.81 -7.94 -22.23
CA ALA A 253 1.43 -8.17 -23.53
C ALA A 253 2.90 -8.63 -23.43
N GLN A 254 3.65 -8.09 -22.47
CA GLN A 254 5.06 -8.43 -22.27
C GLN A 254 5.25 -9.79 -21.60
N TRP A 255 4.48 -10.10 -20.55
CA TRP A 255 4.81 -11.20 -19.63
C TRP A 255 3.84 -12.38 -19.67
N LEU A 256 2.56 -12.17 -19.96
CA LEU A 256 1.52 -13.21 -19.87
C LEU A 256 0.97 -13.58 -21.26
N GLY A 257 0.64 -12.58 -22.07
CA GLY A 257 -0.11 -12.69 -23.31
C GLY A 257 -1.45 -11.96 -23.20
N SER A 258 -2.10 -11.72 -24.34
CA SER A 258 -3.45 -11.17 -24.37
C SER A 258 -4.46 -12.25 -23.95
N PRO A 259 -5.45 -11.92 -23.10
CA PRO A 259 -6.53 -12.86 -22.85
C PRO A 259 -7.25 -13.15 -24.17
N LEU A 260 -7.38 -14.44 -24.53
CA LEU A 260 -8.08 -14.86 -25.75
C LEU A 260 -9.61 -14.72 -25.63
N ASP A 261 -10.11 -14.47 -24.42
CA ASP A 261 -11.55 -14.41 -24.12
C ASP A 261 -11.92 -13.06 -23.47
N PRO A 262 -12.90 -12.29 -24.00
CA PRO A 262 -13.40 -11.07 -23.38
C PRO A 262 -14.00 -11.25 -21.96
N TYR A 263 -14.18 -12.50 -21.51
CA TYR A 263 -14.64 -12.86 -20.16
C TYR A 263 -13.57 -13.55 -19.30
N GLY A 264 -12.32 -13.59 -19.76
CA GLY A 264 -11.22 -14.24 -19.04
C GLY A 264 -11.02 -13.64 -17.64
N LYS A 265 -10.76 -14.50 -16.65
CA LYS A 265 -10.30 -14.06 -15.33
C LYS A 265 -8.99 -13.29 -15.52
N SER A 266 -8.88 -12.13 -14.89
CA SER A 266 -7.64 -11.33 -14.87
C SER A 266 -6.94 -11.54 -13.52
N PRO A 267 -5.59 -11.62 -13.48
CA PRO A 267 -4.88 -11.57 -12.21
C PRO A 267 -4.94 -10.17 -11.58
N PHE A 268 -5.44 -9.18 -12.32
CA PHE A 268 -5.65 -7.82 -11.86
C PHE A 268 -7.09 -7.60 -11.37
N GLN A 269 -7.23 -6.88 -10.27
CA GLN A 269 -8.50 -6.46 -9.71
C GLN A 269 -8.72 -4.97 -10.04
N LYS A 270 -9.88 -4.62 -10.61
CA LYS A 270 -10.19 -3.23 -10.91
C LYS A 270 -10.40 -2.46 -9.61
N TRP A 271 -9.70 -1.34 -9.44
CA TRP A 271 -9.80 -0.44 -8.30
C TRP A 271 -9.77 1.02 -8.76
N GLY A 272 -10.94 1.67 -8.76
CA GLY A 272 -11.08 3.02 -9.31
C GLY A 272 -10.62 3.09 -10.77
N ASP A 273 -9.68 4.00 -11.05
CA ASP A 273 -9.04 4.20 -12.34
C ASP A 273 -7.80 3.30 -12.57
N TYR A 274 -7.48 2.43 -11.60
CA TYR A 274 -6.33 1.53 -11.66
C TYR A 274 -6.75 0.06 -11.69
N TYR A 275 -5.76 -0.77 -12.01
CA TYR A 275 -5.78 -2.22 -11.94
C TYR A 275 -4.73 -2.66 -10.93
N GLU A 276 -5.18 -3.28 -9.85
CA GLU A 276 -4.35 -3.80 -8.79
C GLU A 276 -3.86 -5.21 -9.13
N LEU A 277 -2.55 -5.42 -9.10
CA LEU A 277 -1.93 -6.74 -9.06
C LEU A 277 -1.42 -7.00 -7.64
N PRO A 278 -2.03 -7.93 -6.89
CA PRO A 278 -1.54 -8.31 -5.58
C PRO A 278 -0.22 -9.07 -5.68
N ILE A 279 0.77 -8.67 -4.87
CA ILE A 279 2.15 -9.16 -4.85
C ILE A 279 2.46 -9.69 -3.45
N THR A 280 3.10 -10.86 -3.40
CA THR A 280 3.78 -11.33 -2.20
C THR A 280 5.27 -11.12 -2.38
N TYR A 281 5.95 -10.56 -1.37
CA TYR A 281 7.37 -10.25 -1.45
C TYR A 281 8.15 -10.69 -0.20
N TRP A 282 9.44 -10.90 -0.37
CA TRP A 282 10.38 -11.22 0.69
C TRP A 282 11.61 -10.34 0.55
N ASN A 283 12.03 -9.76 1.67
CA ASN A 283 13.33 -9.13 1.73
C ASN A 283 14.37 -10.22 2.01
N THR A 284 15.22 -10.50 1.03
CA THR A 284 16.31 -11.47 1.17
C THR A 284 17.62 -10.73 1.41
N SER A 285 18.66 -11.42 1.86
CA SER A 285 20.02 -10.85 1.91
C SER A 285 20.48 -10.30 0.56
N ASN A 286 19.87 -10.79 -0.53
CA ASN A 286 20.25 -10.50 -1.91
C ASN A 286 19.33 -9.46 -2.57
N GLY A 287 18.33 -8.93 -1.83
CA GLY A 287 17.39 -7.91 -2.31
C GLY A 287 15.92 -8.32 -2.25
N PHE A 288 15.08 -7.59 -2.98
CA PHE A 288 13.63 -7.75 -3.08
C PHE A 288 13.26 -8.95 -3.97
N ALA A 289 12.81 -10.05 -3.37
CA ALA A 289 12.25 -11.19 -4.08
C ALA A 289 10.71 -11.10 -4.09
N TRP A 290 10.05 -11.45 -5.18
CA TRP A 290 8.59 -11.27 -5.28
C TRP A 290 7.89 -12.26 -6.20
N THR A 291 6.58 -12.36 -6.04
CA THR A 291 5.67 -13.16 -6.85
C THR A 291 4.28 -12.55 -6.89
N ILE A 292 3.46 -12.89 -7.88
CA ILE A 292 2.03 -12.57 -7.85
C ILE A 292 1.40 -13.36 -6.69
N ALA A 293 0.57 -12.71 -5.88
CA ALA A 293 -0.06 -13.34 -4.72
C ALA A 293 -1.16 -14.32 -5.15
N ASN A 294 -1.45 -15.28 -4.27
CA ASN A 294 -2.58 -16.19 -4.46
C ASN A 294 -3.92 -15.47 -4.22
N PRO A 295 -5.01 -15.94 -4.86
CA PRO A 295 -5.05 -16.95 -5.92
C PRO A 295 -4.71 -16.39 -7.32
N ASN A 296 -4.43 -15.09 -7.44
CA ASN A 296 -4.26 -14.39 -8.71
C ASN A 296 -3.10 -14.96 -9.56
N ARG A 297 -2.07 -15.53 -8.93
CA ARG A 297 -0.96 -16.22 -9.61
C ARG A 297 -1.42 -17.30 -10.57
N TYR A 298 -2.43 -18.08 -10.20
CA TYR A 298 -2.94 -19.16 -11.05
C TYR A 298 -3.65 -18.60 -12.28
N THR A 299 -4.35 -17.48 -12.13
CA THR A 299 -4.91 -16.77 -13.29
C THR A 299 -3.82 -16.22 -14.20
N ALA A 300 -2.73 -15.69 -13.64
CA ALA A 300 -1.57 -15.28 -14.43
C ALA A 300 -0.88 -16.47 -15.13
N LEU A 301 -0.78 -17.62 -14.47
CA LEU A 301 -0.26 -18.86 -15.05
C LEU A 301 -1.14 -19.31 -16.22
N ASP A 302 -2.46 -19.32 -16.09
CA ASP A 302 -3.36 -19.67 -17.19
C ASP A 302 -3.19 -18.76 -18.39
N MET A 303 -3.11 -17.44 -18.16
CA MET A 303 -2.85 -16.48 -19.23
C MET A 303 -1.49 -16.71 -19.88
N PHE A 304 -0.44 -16.94 -19.08
CA PHE A 304 0.89 -17.29 -19.58
C PHE A 304 0.86 -18.54 -20.46
N MET A 305 0.22 -19.60 -19.98
CA MET A 305 0.08 -20.88 -20.69
C MET A 305 -0.75 -20.78 -21.97
N GLN A 306 -1.67 -19.84 -22.07
CA GLN A 306 -2.43 -19.58 -23.30
C GLN A 306 -1.72 -18.62 -24.27
N GLY A 307 -0.74 -17.87 -23.77
CA GLY A 307 -0.03 -16.82 -24.49
C GLY A 307 1.48 -17.05 -24.52
N LYS A 308 2.22 -16.21 -23.78
CA LYS A 308 3.68 -16.11 -23.87
C LYS A 308 4.42 -17.39 -23.49
N GLY A 309 3.86 -18.22 -22.64
CA GLY A 309 4.46 -19.47 -22.18
C GLY A 309 4.55 -20.55 -23.26
N MET A 310 3.64 -20.54 -24.23
CA MET A 310 3.59 -21.52 -25.32
C MET A 310 4.13 -21.00 -26.67
N GLU A 311 4.45 -19.71 -26.75
CA GLU A 311 4.92 -19.07 -27.98
C GLU A 311 6.27 -19.67 -28.43
N GLY A 312 6.35 -20.11 -29.68
CA GLY A 312 7.60 -20.62 -30.27
C GLY A 312 8.03 -22.02 -29.82
N LEU A 313 7.24 -22.71 -29.01
CA LEU A 313 7.58 -24.03 -28.49
C LEU A 313 7.46 -25.16 -29.51
N THR A 314 8.39 -26.12 -29.39
CA THR A 314 8.23 -27.45 -29.97
C THR A 314 7.12 -28.24 -29.26
N GLU A 315 6.64 -29.32 -29.88
CA GLU A 315 5.56 -30.13 -29.30
C GLU A 315 5.97 -30.79 -27.97
N GLU A 316 7.22 -31.24 -27.85
CA GLU A 316 7.74 -31.82 -26.61
C GLU A 316 7.79 -30.78 -25.48
N GLU A 317 8.25 -29.55 -25.78
CA GLU A 317 8.26 -28.47 -24.79
C GLU A 317 6.84 -28.05 -24.38
N LYS A 318 5.87 -28.08 -25.29
CA LYS A 318 4.46 -27.82 -24.94
C LYS A 318 3.93 -28.85 -23.96
N GLN A 319 4.19 -30.14 -24.21
CA GLN A 319 3.79 -31.20 -23.28
C GLN A 319 4.47 -31.04 -21.92
N GLU A 320 5.74 -30.63 -21.88
CA GLU A 320 6.45 -30.32 -20.64
C GLU A 320 5.79 -29.16 -19.89
N MET A 321 5.45 -28.08 -20.60
CA MET A 321 4.75 -26.92 -20.01
C MET A 321 3.33 -27.27 -19.52
N GLU A 322 2.60 -28.13 -20.22
CA GLU A 322 1.30 -28.64 -19.78
C GLU A 322 1.42 -29.45 -18.49
N MET A 323 2.40 -30.36 -18.42
CA MET A 323 2.70 -31.11 -17.20
C MET A 323 3.13 -30.19 -16.06
N PHE A 324 3.94 -29.16 -16.35
CA PHE A 324 4.31 -28.13 -15.39
C PHE A 324 3.08 -27.45 -14.78
N SER A 325 2.14 -26.98 -15.61
CA SER A 325 0.89 -26.40 -15.14
C SER A 325 0.09 -27.39 -14.27
N GLN A 326 -0.06 -28.65 -14.71
CA GLN A 326 -0.75 -29.69 -13.93
C GLN A 326 -0.13 -29.89 -12.54
N VAL A 327 1.21 -29.92 -12.44
CA VAL A 327 1.91 -30.04 -11.15
C VAL A 327 1.64 -28.85 -10.24
N LEU A 328 1.61 -27.63 -10.79
CA LEU A 328 1.32 -26.42 -10.02
C LEU A 328 -0.13 -26.37 -9.51
N TYR A 329 -1.07 -26.93 -10.27
CA TYR A 329 -2.48 -27.03 -9.93
C TYR A 329 -2.83 -28.20 -9.00
N ASP A 330 -1.94 -29.19 -8.83
CA ASP A 330 -2.15 -30.32 -7.94
C ASP A 330 -1.90 -29.94 -6.46
N VAL A 331 -2.77 -29.06 -5.96
CA VAL A 331 -2.84 -28.57 -4.58
C VAL A 331 -4.29 -28.61 -4.09
N GLU A 332 -4.48 -28.68 -2.77
CA GLU A 332 -5.82 -28.78 -2.16
C GLU A 332 -6.59 -27.45 -2.22
N ASP A 333 -5.87 -26.34 -2.07
CA ASP A 333 -6.43 -24.98 -2.12
C ASP A 333 -5.45 -24.03 -2.81
N LEU A 334 -5.90 -23.39 -3.88
CA LEU A 334 -5.11 -22.44 -4.68
C LEU A 334 -4.91 -21.09 -3.98
N SER A 335 -5.64 -20.83 -2.90
CA SER A 335 -5.46 -19.65 -2.05
C SER A 335 -4.44 -19.86 -0.93
N ASP A 336 -4.06 -21.12 -0.64
CA ASP A 336 -3.15 -21.45 0.44
C ASP A 336 -1.74 -20.89 0.20
N TRP A 337 -1.11 -20.38 1.25
CA TRP A 337 0.27 -19.90 1.24
C TRP A 337 1.29 -21.02 1.01
N MET A 338 0.93 -22.29 1.31
CA MET A 338 1.76 -23.47 1.04
C MET A 338 1.67 -23.99 -0.40
N SER A 339 0.79 -23.42 -1.23
CA SER A 339 0.72 -23.75 -2.65
C SER A 339 1.95 -23.26 -3.41
N TRP A 340 2.11 -23.72 -4.66
CA TRP A 340 3.34 -23.48 -5.42
C TRP A 340 3.64 -21.98 -5.61
N CYS A 341 4.77 -21.55 -5.08
CA CYS A 341 5.27 -20.17 -5.20
C CYS A 341 6.43 -20.09 -6.18
N ILE A 342 6.21 -19.44 -7.33
CA ILE A 342 7.25 -19.09 -8.29
C ILE A 342 7.69 -17.66 -8.00
N VAL A 343 8.91 -17.50 -7.54
CA VAL A 343 9.47 -16.25 -7.05
C VAL A 343 10.57 -15.78 -7.99
N LEU A 344 10.52 -14.51 -8.34
CA LEU A 344 11.63 -13.82 -8.98
C LEU A 344 12.59 -13.37 -7.88
N VAL A 345 13.81 -13.88 -7.90
CA VAL A 345 14.83 -13.61 -6.87
C VAL A 345 15.93 -12.75 -7.48
N PRO A 346 16.34 -11.66 -6.82
CA PRO A 346 17.45 -10.86 -7.28
C PRO A 346 18.73 -11.67 -7.18
N ASN A 347 19.44 -11.72 -8.30
CA ASN A 347 20.73 -12.37 -8.36
C ASN A 347 21.75 -11.32 -7.96
N THR A 348 22.20 -11.31 -6.70
CA THR A 348 23.45 -10.63 -6.37
C THR A 348 24.52 -11.28 -7.22
N ILE A 349 24.98 -10.60 -8.28
CA ILE A 349 26.22 -10.96 -8.93
C ILE A 349 27.30 -10.79 -7.87
N ALA A 350 27.63 -11.88 -7.17
CA ALA A 350 28.93 -11.99 -6.55
C ALA A 350 29.92 -12.09 -7.73
N ASN A 351 30.53 -10.95 -8.05
CA ASN A 351 31.67 -10.87 -8.95
C ASN A 351 32.78 -11.84 -8.52
#